data_AF-A0A529HHM2-F1
#
_entry.id   AF-A0A529HHM2-F1
#
_cell.length_a   1.000
_cell.length_b   1.000
_cell.length_c   1.000
_cell.angle_alpha   90.00
_cell.angle_beta   90.00
_cell.angle_gamma   90.00
#
_symmetry.space_group_name_H-M   'P 1'
#
loop_
_entity.id
_entity.type
_entity.pdbx_description
1 polymer ?
#
loop_
_entity_poly.entity_id
_entity_poly.type
_entity_poly.pdbx_seq_one_letter_code
_entity_poly.pdbx_strand_id
1 'polypeptide(L)'
;QLQAATGGDKALFSCCVDIDRAALDTIGNAEESAKWVESHAYGSVILVTNNYHMPRSLLEMGRLLHGAKLEPYPVVNTNLGNGGWLTKPEALRVLLTEYSKYVLALARGIVPLRQTAD
;
A
#
# COMPACT_ATOMS: atom_id res chain seq x y z
N GLN A 1 -12.29 13.03 -12.11
CA GLN A 1 -11.35 12.24 -12.92
C GLN A 1 -11.43 10.75 -12.57
N LEU A 2 -11.16 10.33 -11.32
CA LEU A 2 -11.30 8.92 -10.88
C LEU A 2 -12.71 8.33 -11.07
N GLN A 3 -13.75 9.00 -10.57
CA GLN A 3 -15.15 8.58 -10.77
C GLN A 3 -15.50 8.35 -12.26
N ALA A 4 -15.01 9.22 -13.15
CA ALA A 4 -15.25 9.09 -14.58
C ALA A 4 -14.44 7.94 -15.21
N ALA A 5 -13.21 7.71 -14.74
CA ALA A 5 -12.34 6.64 -15.22
C ALA A 5 -12.83 5.25 -14.79
N THR A 6 -13.47 5.13 -13.63
CA THR A 6 -14.00 3.86 -13.13
C THR A 6 -15.47 3.62 -13.50
N GLY A 7 -16.15 4.61 -14.10
CA GLY A 7 -17.60 4.54 -14.32
C GLY A 7 -18.40 4.48 -13.02
N GLY A 8 -17.82 4.93 -11.90
CA GLY A 8 -18.41 4.82 -10.57
C GLY A 8 -19.62 5.72 -10.36
N ASP A 9 -20.50 5.34 -9.44
CA ASP A 9 -21.67 6.14 -9.05
C ASP A 9 -21.24 7.47 -8.42
N LYS A 10 -21.81 8.58 -8.93
CA LYS A 10 -21.56 9.93 -8.40
C LYS A 10 -22.01 10.06 -6.94
N ALA A 11 -23.11 9.41 -6.56
CA ALA A 11 -23.62 9.48 -5.19
C ALA A 11 -22.60 8.87 -4.23
N LEU A 12 -22.07 7.68 -4.54
CA LEU A 12 -21.02 7.01 -3.76
C LEU A 12 -19.77 7.89 -3.58
N PHE A 13 -19.26 8.45 -4.68
CA PHE A 13 -18.09 9.33 -4.66
C PHE A 13 -18.31 10.66 -3.91
N SER A 14 -19.57 11.04 -3.68
CA SER A 14 -19.91 12.26 -2.93
C SER A 14 -20.15 12.03 -1.44
N CYS A 15 -20.48 10.80 -1.03
CA CYS A 15 -20.85 10.49 0.35
C CYS A 15 -19.82 9.65 1.11
N CYS A 16 -19.11 8.78 0.41
CA CYS A 16 -18.61 7.54 1.00
C CYS A 16 -17.26 7.09 0.44
N VAL A 17 -16.63 7.91 -0.41
CA VAL A 17 -15.30 7.66 -0.96
C VAL A 17 -14.44 8.87 -0.66
N ASP A 18 -13.49 8.68 0.24
CA ASP A 18 -12.45 9.66 0.50
C ASP A 18 -11.27 9.41 -0.44
N ILE A 19 -10.72 10.49 -1.00
CA ILE A 19 -9.59 10.43 -1.93
C ILE A 19 -8.48 11.30 -1.38
N ASP A 20 -7.45 10.65 -0.88
CA ASP A 20 -6.20 11.29 -0.52
C ASP A 20 -5.46 11.81 -1.77
N ARG A 21 -4.81 12.96 -1.63
CA ARG A 21 -4.10 13.63 -2.74
C ARG A 21 -2.68 14.08 -2.39
N ALA A 22 -2.26 14.00 -1.12
CA ALA A 22 -0.92 14.45 -0.73
C ALA A 22 0.12 13.33 -0.81
N ALA A 23 -0.29 12.06 -0.69
CA ALA A 23 0.57 10.90 -0.77
C ALA A 23 1.21 10.73 -2.16
N LEU A 24 2.53 10.92 -2.23
CA LEU A 24 3.33 10.73 -3.46
C LEU A 24 3.99 9.35 -3.55
N ASP A 25 4.06 8.63 -2.44
CA ASP A 25 4.69 7.32 -2.36
C ASP A 25 3.97 6.41 -1.36
N THR A 26 4.48 5.18 -1.19
CA THR A 26 3.85 4.18 -0.32
C THR A 26 3.91 4.54 1.17
N ILE A 27 4.85 5.39 1.59
CA ILE A 27 4.96 5.84 2.98
C ILE A 27 3.90 6.91 3.22
N GLY A 28 3.82 7.93 2.35
CA GLY A 28 2.77 8.95 2.42
C GLY A 28 1.37 8.35 2.35
N ASN A 29 1.17 7.32 1.50
CA ASN A 29 -0.10 6.60 1.45
C ASN A 29 -0.42 5.94 2.80
N ALA A 30 0.58 5.34 3.46
CA ALA A 30 0.38 4.73 4.75
C ALA A 30 0.07 5.76 5.84
N GLU A 31 0.74 6.91 5.81
CA GLU A 31 0.53 8.02 6.75
C GLU A 31 -0.87 8.66 6.65
N GLU A 32 -1.33 8.96 5.43
CA GLU A 32 -2.68 9.52 5.24
C GLU A 32 -3.75 8.49 5.56
N SER A 33 -3.59 7.25 5.08
CA SER A 33 -4.54 6.18 5.35
C SER A 33 -4.65 5.87 6.85
N ALA A 34 -3.54 5.84 7.59
CA ALA A 34 -3.57 5.58 9.03
C ALA A 34 -4.35 6.68 9.78
N LYS A 35 -4.10 7.96 9.44
CA LYS A 35 -4.86 9.09 10.01
C LYS A 35 -6.34 9.01 9.69
N TRP A 36 -6.69 8.63 8.46
CA TRP A 36 -8.08 8.44 8.04
C TRP A 36 -8.75 7.31 8.82
N VAL A 37 -8.07 6.18 9.02
CA VAL A 37 -8.58 5.05 9.80
C VAL A 37 -8.83 5.44 11.26
N GLU A 38 -7.89 6.16 11.88
CA GLU A 38 -8.00 6.62 13.26
C GLU A 38 -9.11 7.66 13.43
N SER A 39 -9.23 8.63 12.52
CA SER A 39 -10.23 9.69 12.60
C SER A 39 -11.67 9.18 12.46
N HIS A 40 -11.86 8.06 11.76
CA HIS A 40 -13.15 7.38 11.61
C HIS A 40 -13.36 6.25 12.63
N ALA A 41 -12.39 5.99 13.51
CA ALA A 41 -12.44 4.94 14.52
C ALA A 41 -12.74 3.53 13.95
N TYR A 42 -12.19 3.20 12.79
CA TYR A 42 -12.37 1.85 12.23
C TYR A 42 -11.53 0.81 12.97
N GLY A 43 -12.18 -0.29 13.40
CA GLY A 43 -11.49 -1.42 14.05
C GLY A 43 -10.84 -2.41 13.09
N SER A 44 -11.18 -2.35 11.80
CA SER A 44 -10.59 -3.20 10.76
C SER A 44 -10.68 -2.55 9.39
N VAL A 45 -9.65 -2.74 8.57
CA VAL A 45 -9.59 -2.24 7.20
C VAL A 45 -9.05 -3.29 6.25
N ILE A 46 -9.58 -3.29 5.02
CA ILE A 46 -9.10 -4.15 3.94
C ILE A 46 -8.07 -3.37 3.12
N LEU A 47 -6.86 -3.89 3.03
CA LEU A 47 -5.80 -3.33 2.20
C LEU A 47 -5.80 -3.98 0.82
N VAL A 48 -6.22 -3.23 -0.19
CA VAL A 48 -6.25 -3.68 -1.58
C VAL A 48 -5.05 -3.12 -2.32
N THR A 49 -4.17 -4.00 -2.83
CA THR A 49 -3.06 -3.61 -3.73
C THR A 49 -2.60 -4.80 -4.56
N ASN A 50 -1.68 -4.57 -5.50
CA ASN A 50 -1.10 -5.65 -6.29
C ASN A 50 -0.33 -6.64 -5.39
N ASN A 51 -0.41 -7.94 -5.70
CA ASN A 51 0.17 -9.00 -4.88
C ASN A 51 1.66 -8.81 -4.57
N TYR A 52 2.43 -8.31 -5.54
CA TYR A 52 3.87 -8.09 -5.39
C TYR A 52 4.21 -6.84 -4.55
N HIS A 53 3.27 -5.90 -4.36
CA HIS A 53 3.43 -4.74 -3.47
C HIS A 53 3.00 -5.03 -2.03
N MET A 54 2.13 -6.05 -1.84
CA MET A 54 1.47 -6.33 -0.57
C MET A 54 2.42 -6.41 0.64
N PRO A 55 3.58 -7.10 0.59
CA PRO A 55 4.46 -7.19 1.75
C PRO A 55 4.97 -5.83 2.23
N ARG A 56 5.29 -4.92 1.29
CA ARG A 56 5.77 -3.58 1.61
C ARG A 56 4.65 -2.69 2.12
N SER A 57 3.46 -2.76 1.51
CA SER A 57 2.30 -2.00 1.97
C SER A 57 1.86 -2.41 3.38
N LEU A 58 1.85 -3.71 3.69
CA LEU A 58 1.56 -4.20 5.04
C LEU A 58 2.59 -3.70 6.07
N LEU A 59 3.88 -3.73 5.71
CA LEU A 59 4.94 -3.25 6.58
C LEU A 59 4.79 -1.76 6.91
N GLU A 60 4.52 -0.93 5.91
CA GLU A 60 4.41 0.52 6.12
C GLU A 60 3.12 0.89 6.88
N MET A 61 1.98 0.29 6.52
CA MET A 61 0.72 0.50 7.24
C MET A 61 0.79 0.01 8.69
N GLY A 62 1.39 -1.17 8.92
CA GLY A 62 1.49 -1.78 10.25
C GLY A 62 2.39 -1.02 11.23
N ARG A 63 3.22 -0.08 10.76
CA ARG A 63 4.00 0.83 11.62
C ARG A 63 3.18 1.94 12.24
N LEU A 64 2.02 2.23 11.66
CA LEU A 64 1.18 3.36 12.02
C LEU A 64 -0.15 2.89 12.60
N LEU A 65 -0.73 1.84 12.03
CA LEU A 65 -1.99 1.26 12.50
C LEU A 65 -1.76 0.33 13.69
N HIS A 66 -1.88 0.86 14.91
CA HIS A 66 -1.81 0.07 16.14
C HIS A 66 -3.19 -0.36 16.69
N GLY A 67 -4.27 0.33 16.32
CA GLY A 67 -5.62 0.10 16.85
C GLY A 67 -6.59 -0.65 15.93
N ALA A 68 -6.22 -0.85 14.66
CA ALA A 68 -7.08 -1.45 13.65
C ALA A 68 -6.45 -2.70 13.04
N LYS A 69 -7.26 -3.73 12.78
CA LYS A 69 -6.82 -4.94 12.07
C LYS A 69 -6.66 -4.65 10.58
N LEU A 70 -5.49 -4.95 10.04
CA LEU A 70 -5.19 -4.80 8.61
C LEU A 70 -5.35 -6.14 7.88
N GLU A 71 -6.39 -6.25 7.06
CA GLU A 71 -6.73 -7.45 6.30
C GLU A 71 -6.23 -7.34 4.85
N PRO A 72 -5.25 -8.14 4.42
CA PRO A 72 -4.72 -8.06 3.06
C PRO A 72 -5.69 -8.62 2.01
N TYR A 73 -5.88 -7.90 0.92
CA TYR A 73 -6.61 -8.36 -0.27
C TYR A 73 -5.75 -8.16 -1.53
N PRO A 74 -4.87 -9.11 -1.86
CA PRO A 74 -3.93 -8.96 -2.98
C PRO A 74 -4.62 -9.18 -4.32
N VAL A 75 -4.49 -8.20 -5.23
CA VAL A 75 -4.96 -8.30 -6.61
C VAL A 75 -3.85 -8.88 -7.48
N VAL A 76 -4.14 -9.98 -8.18
CA VAL A 76 -3.17 -10.65 -9.07
C VAL A 76 -3.36 -10.16 -10.49
N ASN A 77 -2.55 -9.19 -10.92
CA ASN A 77 -2.59 -8.67 -12.29
C ASN A 77 -1.62 -9.39 -13.24
N THR A 78 -0.68 -10.16 -12.69
CA THR A 78 0.30 -10.93 -13.47
C THR A 78 0.27 -12.39 -13.02
N ASN A 79 0.00 -13.31 -13.95
CA ASN A 79 0.05 -14.74 -13.64
C ASN A 79 1.52 -15.18 -13.46
N LEU A 80 1.97 -15.15 -12.21
CA LEU A 80 3.32 -15.56 -11.77
C LEU A 80 3.33 -16.97 -11.14
N GLY A 81 2.16 -17.61 -11.02
CA GLY A 81 1.96 -18.81 -10.19
C GLY A 81 2.67 -20.07 -10.66
N ASN A 82 3.06 -20.15 -11.94
CA ASN A 82 3.65 -21.37 -12.52
C ASN A 82 5.18 -21.29 -12.68
N GLY A 83 5.88 -20.41 -11.95
CA GLY A 83 7.35 -20.25 -12.06
C GLY A 83 7.84 -19.59 -13.37
N GLY A 84 6.97 -19.41 -14.36
CA GLY A 84 7.24 -18.70 -15.62
C GLY A 84 7.50 -17.20 -15.49
N TRP A 85 7.59 -16.68 -14.27
CA TRP A 85 8.08 -15.32 -14.01
C TRP A 85 9.60 -15.23 -14.20
N LEU A 86 10.34 -16.32 -13.91
CA LEU A 86 11.79 -16.40 -14.10
C LEU A 86 12.19 -16.24 -15.57
N THR A 87 11.32 -16.66 -16.48
CA THR A 87 11.55 -16.59 -17.93
C THR A 87 11.01 -15.31 -18.57
N LYS A 88 10.36 -14.43 -17.79
CA LYS A 88 9.78 -13.16 -18.26
C LYS A 88 10.58 -11.98 -17.71
N PRO A 89 11.38 -11.27 -18.53
CA PRO A 89 12.27 -10.21 -18.06
C PRO A 89 11.52 -9.05 -17.39
N GLU A 90 10.33 -8.69 -17.88
CA GLU A 90 9.50 -7.63 -17.28
C GLU A 90 8.98 -8.01 -15.88
N ALA A 91 8.53 -9.25 -15.71
CA ALA A 91 8.08 -9.75 -14.41
C ALA A 91 9.23 -9.78 -13.40
N LEU A 92 10.40 -10.27 -13.84
CA LEU A 92 11.61 -10.32 -13.02
C LEU A 92 12.03 -8.91 -12.59
N ARG A 93 12.04 -7.94 -13.50
CA ARG A 93 12.39 -6.54 -13.21
C ARG A 93 11.46 -5.93 -12.16
N VAL A 94 10.15 -6.12 -12.31
CA VAL A 94 9.15 -5.62 -11.34
C VAL A 94 9.39 -6.25 -9.96
N LEU A 95 9.53 -7.57 -9.90
CA LEU A 95 9.74 -8.29 -8.64
C LEU A 95 11.05 -7.89 -7.96
N LEU A 96 12.16 -7.78 -8.68
CA LEU A 96 13.44 -7.34 -8.13
C LEU A 96 13.40 -5.91 -7.60
N THR A 97 12.71 -5.03 -8.31
CA THR A 97 12.54 -3.63 -7.90
C THR A 97 11.72 -3.55 -6.60
N GLU A 98 10.60 -4.26 -6.53
CA GLU A 98 9.77 -4.26 -5.33
C GLU A 98 10.40 -5.00 -4.16
N TYR A 99 11.14 -6.07 -4.42
CA TYR A 99 11.93 -6.74 -3.40
C TYR A 99 12.99 -5.81 -2.80
N SER A 100 13.73 -5.07 -3.65
CA SER A 100 14.69 -4.07 -3.19
C SER A 100 14.04 -3.00 -2.33
N LYS A 101 12.87 -2.47 -2.75
CA LYS A 101 12.10 -1.50 -1.95
C LYS A 101 11.64 -2.09 -0.62
N TYR A 102 11.23 -3.36 -0.60
CA TYR A 102 10.82 -4.03 0.62
C TYR A 102 11.98 -4.21 1.61
N VAL A 103 13.16 -4.63 1.12
CA VAL A 103 14.37 -4.75 1.95
C VAL A 103 14.78 -3.39 2.52
N LEU A 104 14.76 -2.33 1.70
CA LEU A 104 15.03 -0.97 2.17
C LEU A 104 14.02 -0.52 3.23
N ALA A 105 12.73 -0.83 3.02
CA ALA A 105 11.69 -0.55 4.01
C ALA A 105 11.97 -1.29 5.33
N LEU A 106 12.33 -2.57 5.30
CA LEU A 106 12.71 -3.34 6.49
C LEU A 106 13.93 -2.74 7.20
N ALA A 107 14.99 -2.46 6.45
CA ALA A 107 16.23 -1.89 6.99
C ALA A 107 15.96 -0.57 7.73
N ARG A 108 15.11 0.31 7.17
CA ARG A 108 14.71 1.57 7.83
C ARG A 108 14.03 1.36 9.19
N GLY A 109 13.32 0.25 9.38
CA GLY A 109 12.68 -0.06 10.66
C GLY A 109 13.63 -0.61 11.71
N ILE A 110 14.78 -1.12 11.30
CA ILE A 110 15.79 -1.74 12.18
C ILE A 110 16.94 -0.78 12.45
N VAL A 111 17.29 0.06 11.48
CA VAL A 111 18.35 1.06 11.63
C VAL A 111 17.80 2.25 12.42
N PRO A 112 18.33 2.55 13.62
CA PRO A 112 18.02 3.78 14.31
C PRO A 112 18.65 4.94 13.53
N LEU A 113 17.94 5.46 12.53
CA LEU A 113 18.28 6.75 11.96
C LEU A 113 17.98 7.78 13.05
N ARG A 114 19.06 8.28 13.66
CA ARG A 114 19.03 9.38 14.62
C ARG A 114 18.29 10.54 13.94
N GLN A 115 17.03 10.77 14.30
CA GLN A 115 16.30 11.95 13.88
C GLN A 115 17.03 13.15 14.48
N THR A 116 17.71 13.92 13.64
CA THR A 116 18.13 15.28 14.01
C THR A 116 16.85 16.07 14.19
N ALA A 117 16.54 16.39 15.44
CA ALA A 117 15.52 17.36 15.79
C ALA A 117 16.01 18.74 15.34
N ASP A 118 15.29 19.35 14.40
CA ASP A 118 15.29 20.80 14.16
C ASP A 118 13.91 21.34 14.55
#